data_AF-A0A8T7LCH8-F1
#
_entry.id   AF-A0A8T7LCH8-F1
#
_cell.length_a   1.000
_cell.length_b   1.000
_cell.length_c   1.000
_cell.angle_alpha   90.00
_cell.angle_beta   90.00
_cell.angle_gamma   90.00
#
_symmetry.space_group_name_H-M   'P 1'
#
loop_
_entity.id
_entity.type
_entity.pdbx_description
1 polymer ?
#
loop_
_entity_poly.entity_id
_entity_poly.type
_entity_poly.pdbx_seq_one_letter_code
_entity_poly.pdbx_strand_id
1 'polypeptide(L)'
;MSAEQKTLNDNSKRRRGRLRREEQEAPVQNIEVTDDLEDDEDGVEEANLTRGVTERKGRATPGRRTQQVEIAKSEGNIVTRPLRGIREYLESVRSEIQKVVWPSREEARRLTIIVLSVTIASALALGIVSLLFNELFGLGLRSPLVFGVIFVLILGAFLYYLRRNSRQPSSF
;
A
#
# COMPACT_ATOMS: atom_id res chain seq x y z
N MET A 1 32.58 -53.56 9.03
CA MET A 1 31.48 -53.33 8.05
C MET A 1 30.41 -52.38 8.62
N SER A 2 30.78 -51.20 9.15
CA SER A 2 29.84 -50.25 9.78
C SER A 2 30.15 -48.77 9.49
N ALA A 3 31.13 -48.48 8.62
CA ALA A 3 31.54 -47.11 8.28
C ALA A 3 31.08 -46.64 6.88
N GLU A 4 30.51 -47.53 6.05
CA GLU A 4 30.19 -47.24 4.64
C GLU A 4 28.75 -46.73 4.40
N GLN A 5 27.83 -46.96 5.33
CA GLN A 5 26.42 -46.56 5.15
C GLN A 5 26.15 -45.07 5.45
N LYS A 6 27.09 -44.37 6.10
CA LYS A 6 26.88 -42.98 6.54
C LYS A 6 27.13 -41.94 5.45
N THR A 7 27.88 -42.29 4.39
CA THR A 7 28.26 -41.38 3.30
C THR A 7 27.25 -41.33 2.17
N LEU A 8 26.44 -42.38 1.96
CA LEU A 8 25.38 -42.39 0.95
C LEU A 8 24.17 -41.52 1.33
N ASN A 9 23.95 -41.30 2.64
CA ASN A 9 22.80 -40.52 3.12
C ASN A 9 23.00 -38.99 3.01
N ASP A 10 24.25 -38.50 3.00
CA ASP A 10 24.53 -37.06 2.94
C ASP A 10 24.38 -36.46 1.53
N ASN A 11 24.55 -37.26 0.48
CA ASN A 11 24.51 -36.77 -0.91
C ASN A 11 23.08 -36.52 -1.44
N SER A 12 22.06 -37.10 -0.82
CA SER A 12 20.65 -36.94 -1.24
C SER A 12 20.08 -35.54 -0.95
N LYS A 13 20.65 -34.82 0.02
CA LYS A 13 20.14 -33.51 0.46
C LYS A 13 20.60 -32.34 -0.42
N ARG A 14 21.71 -32.48 -1.14
CA ARG A 14 22.25 -31.39 -1.99
C ARG A 14 21.57 -31.26 -3.37
N ARG A 15 20.94 -32.33 -3.88
CA ARG A 15 20.30 -32.32 -5.22
C ARG A 15 18.95 -31.59 -5.27
N ARG A 16 18.25 -31.42 -4.15
CA ARG A 16 16.93 -30.75 -4.12
C ARG A 16 16.96 -29.23 -4.25
N GLY A 17 18.12 -28.59 -4.03
CA GLY A 17 18.25 -27.14 -4.10
C GLY A 17 18.48 -26.56 -5.49
N ARG A 18 18.88 -27.38 -6.47
CA ARG A 18 19.29 -26.90 -7.80
C ARG A 18 18.15 -26.94 -8.83
N LEU A 19 17.26 -27.93 -8.71
CA LEU A 19 16.15 -28.17 -9.65
C LEU A 19 15.01 -27.16 -9.58
N ARG A 20 15.02 -26.21 -8.63
CA ARG A 20 13.98 -25.18 -8.50
C ARG A 20 14.41 -23.81 -9.01
N ARG A 21 15.65 -23.69 -9.53
CA ARG A 21 16.23 -22.43 -10.01
C ARG A 21 16.29 -22.34 -11.54
N GLU A 22 16.04 -23.44 -12.25
CA GLU A 22 16.11 -23.49 -13.72
C GLU A 22 14.72 -23.43 -14.41
N GLU A 23 13.62 -23.30 -13.67
CA GLU A 23 12.26 -23.21 -14.24
C GLU A 23 11.78 -21.76 -14.49
N GLN A 24 12.64 -20.77 -14.28
CA GLN A 24 12.36 -19.35 -14.58
C GLN A 24 13.43 -18.78 -15.52
N GLU A 25 13.57 -19.37 -16.70
CA GLU A 25 14.26 -18.73 -17.81
C GLU A 25 13.74 -19.34 -19.12
N ALA A 26 12.58 -18.85 -19.57
CA ALA A 26 12.15 -19.04 -20.94
C ALA A 26 12.58 -17.82 -21.75
N PRO A 27 13.19 -18.04 -22.91
CA PRO A 27 12.81 -17.28 -24.07
C PRO A 27 12.36 -18.20 -25.20
N VAL A 28 11.17 -17.90 -25.70
CA VAL A 28 10.56 -18.42 -26.91
C VAL A 28 11.47 -18.08 -28.10
N GLN A 29 11.86 -19.08 -28.90
CA GLN A 29 12.13 -18.87 -30.32
C GLN A 29 12.03 -20.18 -31.13
N ASN A 30 11.23 -20.06 -32.19
CA ASN A 30 10.81 -21.05 -33.18
C ASN A 30 11.94 -21.89 -33.75
N ILE A 31 11.69 -23.20 -33.92
CA ILE A 31 12.36 -23.99 -34.97
C ILE A 31 11.30 -24.81 -35.70
N GLU A 32 11.23 -24.51 -36.98
CA GLU A 32 10.54 -25.14 -38.08
C GLU A 32 11.27 -26.43 -38.50
N VAL A 33 10.61 -27.23 -39.33
CA VAL A 33 11.20 -28.16 -40.31
C VAL A 33 11.49 -29.60 -39.86
N THR A 34 10.61 -30.45 -40.42
CA THR A 34 10.77 -31.76 -41.08
C THR A 34 10.91 -33.02 -40.26
N ASP A 35 9.84 -33.82 -40.36
CA ASP A 35 9.84 -35.15 -41.00
C ASP A 35 11.23 -35.69 -41.34
N ASP A 36 11.61 -36.74 -40.62
CA ASP A 36 12.34 -37.86 -41.19
C ASP A 36 11.96 -39.11 -40.36
N LEU A 37 11.32 -40.06 -41.05
CA LEU A 37 11.63 -41.49 -41.13
C LEU A 37 12.15 -42.18 -39.85
N GLU A 38 11.76 -43.37 -39.43
CA GLU A 38 10.96 -44.49 -39.93
C GLU A 38 11.01 -45.53 -38.79
N ASP A 39 10.18 -46.56 -38.91
CA ASP A 39 10.44 -47.94 -38.45
C ASP A 39 10.05 -48.43 -37.03
N ASP A 40 9.20 -49.48 -37.14
CA ASP A 40 9.16 -50.74 -36.38
C ASP A 40 8.15 -50.90 -35.23
N GLU A 41 6.94 -51.28 -35.66
CA GLU A 41 6.33 -52.60 -35.46
C GLU A 41 6.09 -53.17 -34.03
N ASP A 42 4.80 -53.50 -33.86
CA ASP A 42 4.24 -54.76 -33.34
C ASP A 42 3.95 -54.98 -31.84
N GLY A 43 2.69 -55.38 -31.60
CA GLY A 43 2.30 -56.14 -30.41
C GLY A 43 0.88 -55.90 -29.89
N VAL A 44 -0.13 -56.41 -30.59
CA VAL A 44 -1.52 -56.58 -30.10
C VAL A 44 -1.62 -57.77 -29.14
N GLU A 45 -2.30 -57.63 -27.99
CA GLU A 45 -3.10 -58.72 -27.39
C GLU A 45 -4.31 -58.16 -26.60
N GLU A 46 -5.51 -58.49 -27.09
CA GLU A 46 -6.78 -58.42 -26.35
C GLU A 46 -6.98 -59.68 -25.50
N ALA A 47 -7.59 -59.54 -24.31
CA ALA A 47 -8.77 -60.30 -23.86
C ALA A 47 -8.89 -60.27 -22.33
N ASN A 48 -10.01 -59.74 -21.80
CA ASN A 48 -11.06 -60.58 -21.20
C ASN A 48 -12.19 -59.71 -20.62
N LEU A 49 -13.40 -59.88 -21.17
CA LEU A 49 -14.65 -59.41 -20.58
C LEU A 49 -15.08 -60.37 -19.46
N THR A 50 -15.17 -59.89 -18.22
CA THR A 50 -16.13 -60.44 -17.26
C THR A 50 -17.09 -59.35 -16.81
N ARG A 51 -18.30 -59.44 -17.35
CA ARG A 51 -19.46 -58.59 -17.12
C ARG A 51 -20.00 -58.84 -15.70
N GLY A 52 -19.62 -57.99 -14.75
CA GLY A 52 -20.20 -57.95 -13.41
C GLY A 52 -21.57 -57.27 -13.43
N VAL A 53 -22.60 -58.02 -13.03
CA VAL A 53 -23.94 -57.52 -12.73
C VAL A 53 -23.84 -56.49 -11.60
N THR A 54 -24.03 -55.21 -11.88
CA THR A 54 -24.06 -54.17 -10.84
C THR A 54 -25.47 -54.05 -10.28
N GLU A 55 -25.65 -54.50 -9.05
CA GLU A 55 -26.83 -54.28 -8.22
C GLU A 55 -27.15 -52.77 -8.16
N ARG A 56 -28.38 -52.39 -8.53
CA ARG A 56 -28.91 -51.03 -8.29
C ARG A 56 -28.92 -50.78 -6.79
N LYS A 57 -27.84 -50.21 -6.26
CA LYS A 57 -27.81 -49.72 -4.86
C LYS A 57 -28.37 -48.32 -4.80
N GLY A 58 -29.58 -48.24 -4.26
CA GLY A 58 -30.35 -47.01 -4.08
C GLY A 58 -29.88 -46.13 -2.93
N ARG A 59 -30.59 -45.01 -2.85
CA ARG A 59 -30.56 -43.92 -1.86
C ARG A 59 -29.36 -42.98 -1.98
N ALA A 60 -29.62 -41.83 -2.63
CA ALA A 60 -28.78 -40.65 -2.56
C ALA A 60 -28.60 -40.27 -1.09
N THR A 61 -27.37 -40.36 -0.60
CA THR A 61 -27.01 -39.75 0.69
C THR A 61 -27.07 -38.24 0.47
N PRO A 62 -27.85 -37.47 1.24
CA PRO A 62 -27.83 -36.03 1.09
C PRO A 62 -26.41 -35.56 1.40
N GLY A 63 -25.78 -34.94 0.40
CA GLY A 63 -24.40 -34.51 0.51
C GLY A 63 -24.25 -33.54 1.68
N ARG A 64 -23.30 -33.82 2.58
CA ARG A 64 -22.89 -32.95 3.69
C ARG A 64 -22.50 -31.53 3.24
N ARG A 65 -22.21 -31.35 1.96
CA ARG A 65 -21.93 -30.07 1.30
C ARG A 65 -23.16 -29.18 1.17
N THR A 66 -24.35 -29.75 0.97
CA THR A 66 -25.59 -28.96 0.84
C THR A 66 -26.03 -28.39 2.18
N GLN A 67 -25.87 -29.13 3.28
CA GLN A 67 -26.10 -28.62 4.63
C GLN A 67 -25.09 -27.54 5.04
N GLN A 68 -23.82 -27.63 4.65
CA GLN A 68 -22.84 -26.57 4.94
C GLN A 68 -23.13 -25.25 4.21
N VAL A 69 -23.75 -25.31 3.03
CA VAL A 69 -24.14 -24.10 2.27
C VAL A 69 -25.42 -23.46 2.83
N GLU A 70 -26.33 -24.24 3.42
CA GLU A 70 -27.54 -23.72 4.07
C GLU A 70 -27.29 -23.20 5.50
N ILE A 71 -26.50 -23.90 6.32
CA ILE A 71 -26.19 -23.49 7.70
C ILE A 71 -25.37 -22.19 7.72
N ALA A 72 -24.60 -21.89 6.67
CA ALA A 72 -23.85 -20.65 6.55
C ALA A 72 -24.69 -19.44 6.09
N LYS A 73 -25.98 -19.63 5.75
CA LYS A 73 -26.82 -18.58 5.14
C LYS A 73 -27.89 -17.99 6.05
N SER A 74 -28.10 -18.48 7.28
CA SER A 74 -29.03 -17.85 8.22
C SER A 74 -28.30 -17.07 9.32
N GLU A 75 -28.67 -15.80 9.43
CA GLU A 75 -28.43 -14.91 10.58
C GLU A 75 -27.06 -14.21 10.65
N GLY A 76 -26.70 -13.50 9.59
CA GLY A 76 -25.73 -12.42 9.70
C GLY A 76 -26.32 -11.28 10.55
N ASN A 77 -25.99 -11.24 11.84
CA ASN A 77 -26.36 -10.18 12.76
C ASN A 77 -26.05 -8.79 12.14
N ILE A 78 -27.07 -7.98 11.90
CA ILE A 78 -26.98 -6.70 11.17
C ILE A 78 -26.05 -5.72 11.92
N VAL A 79 -25.89 -5.95 13.23
CA VAL A 79 -24.99 -5.20 14.12
C VAL A 79 -23.51 -5.61 13.98
N THR A 80 -23.21 -6.89 13.66
CA THR A 80 -21.82 -7.34 13.49
C THR A 80 -21.29 -7.13 12.08
N ARG A 81 -22.17 -6.94 11.09
CA ARG A 81 -21.80 -6.59 9.71
C ARG A 81 -20.96 -5.31 9.59
N PRO A 82 -21.37 -4.14 10.15
CA PRO A 82 -20.55 -2.93 10.09
C PRO A 82 -19.26 -3.06 10.90
N LEU A 83 -19.32 -3.76 12.03
CA LEU A 83 -18.16 -3.99 12.90
C LEU A 83 -17.07 -4.83 12.21
N ARG A 84 -17.48 -5.81 11.40
CA ARG A 84 -16.57 -6.61 10.58
C ARG A 84 -15.91 -5.77 9.48
N GLY A 85 -16.66 -4.90 8.81
CA GLY A 85 -16.12 -4.00 7.78
C GLY A 85 -15.12 -2.97 8.35
N ILE A 86 -15.39 -2.40 9.52
CA ILE A 86 -14.44 -1.49 10.20
C ILE A 86 -13.16 -2.23 10.60
N ARG A 87 -13.28 -3.48 11.07
CA ARG A 87 -12.11 -4.31 11.41
C ARG A 87 -11.25 -4.61 10.18
N GLU A 88 -11.86 -5.04 9.07
CA GLU A 88 -11.17 -5.27 7.79
C GLU A 88 -10.50 -3.98 7.27
N TYR A 89 -11.17 -2.83 7.40
CA TYR A 89 -10.60 -1.53 7.05
C TYR A 89 -9.39 -1.16 7.93
N LEU A 90 -9.49 -1.28 9.25
CA LEU A 90 -8.39 -0.97 10.17
C LEU A 90 -7.20 -1.92 9.97
N GLU A 91 -7.47 -3.19 9.65
CA GLU A 91 -6.43 -4.16 9.29
C GLU A 91 -5.71 -3.77 7.99
N SER A 92 -6.47 -3.30 7.00
CA SER A 92 -5.93 -2.74 5.75
C SER A 92 -5.11 -1.47 6.00
N VAL A 93 -5.62 -0.52 6.79
CA VAL A 93 -4.92 0.73 7.17
C VAL A 93 -3.64 0.42 7.96
N ARG A 94 -3.68 -0.53 8.88
CA ARG A 94 -2.50 -0.96 9.63
C ARG A 94 -1.43 -1.54 8.70
N SER A 95 -1.84 -2.35 7.72
CA SER A 95 -0.92 -2.92 6.73
C SER A 95 -0.23 -1.82 5.90
N GLU A 96 -0.94 -0.72 5.64
CA GLU A 96 -0.39 0.43 4.91
C GLU A 96 0.49 1.32 5.80
N ILE A 97 0.07 1.58 7.04
CA ILE A 97 0.86 2.32 8.05
C ILE A 97 2.21 1.68 8.32
N GLN A 98 2.32 0.35 8.22
CA GLN A 98 3.58 -0.38 8.36
C GLN A 98 4.57 -0.11 7.22
N LYS A 99 4.08 0.29 6.04
CA LYS A 99 4.93 0.66 4.90
C LYS A 99 5.50 2.07 5.04
N VAL A 100 4.91 2.90 5.90
CA VAL A 100 5.37 4.26 6.11
C VAL A 100 6.67 4.23 6.92
N VAL A 101 7.68 4.92 6.41
CA VAL A 101 8.95 5.12 7.10
C VAL A 101 8.71 6.13 8.22
N TRP A 102 8.51 5.64 9.44
CA TRP A 102 8.38 6.49 10.61
C TRP A 102 9.74 7.10 10.96
N PRO A 103 9.79 8.41 11.25
CA PRO A 103 11.05 9.08 11.57
C PRO A 103 11.66 8.45 12.82
N SER A 104 12.99 8.39 12.84
CA SER A 104 13.72 8.01 14.05
C SER A 104 13.44 9.01 15.18
N ARG A 105 13.63 8.59 16.44
CA ARG A 105 13.40 9.46 17.61
C ARG A 105 14.22 10.75 17.56
N GLU A 106 15.42 10.67 16.99
CA GLU A 106 16.31 11.81 16.80
C GLU A 106 15.80 12.76 15.70
N GLU A 107 15.37 12.23 14.55
CA GLU A 107 14.77 13.05 13.48
C GLU A 107 13.49 13.74 13.94
N ALA A 108 12.59 13.00 14.61
CA ALA A 108 11.37 13.57 15.17
C ALA A 108 11.68 14.74 16.12
N ARG A 109 12.66 14.56 17.02
CA ARG A 109 13.08 15.62 17.94
C ARG A 109 13.62 16.84 17.20
N ARG A 110 14.48 16.65 16.20
CA ARG A 110 15.02 17.75 15.38
C ARG A 110 13.91 18.51 14.67
N LEU A 111 12.99 17.81 14.03
CA LEU A 111 11.85 18.42 13.33
C LEU A 111 10.93 19.16 14.30
N THR A 112 10.62 18.58 15.47
CA THR A 112 9.83 19.25 16.50
C THR A 112 10.52 20.52 17.00
N ILE A 113 11.83 20.51 17.23
CA ILE A 113 12.57 21.71 17.66
C ILE A 113 12.49 22.81 16.60
N ILE A 114 12.66 22.47 15.32
CA ILE A 114 12.56 23.43 14.21
C ILE A 114 11.15 24.06 14.20
N VAL A 115 10.10 23.23 14.18
CA VAL A 115 8.71 23.71 14.13
C VAL A 115 8.38 24.54 15.37
N LEU A 116 8.81 24.11 16.55
CA LEU A 116 8.60 24.85 17.79
C LEU A 116 9.30 26.22 17.74
N SER A 117 10.53 26.27 17.22
CA SER A 117 11.27 27.52 17.07
C SER A 117 10.56 28.49 16.11
N VAL A 118 10.12 28.01 14.94
CA VAL A 118 9.38 28.82 13.97
C VAL A 118 8.04 29.27 14.54
N THR A 119 7.35 28.41 15.29
CA THR A 119 6.06 28.72 15.91
C THR A 119 6.21 29.79 16.98
N ILE A 120 7.22 29.68 17.85
CA ILE A 120 7.52 30.70 18.87
C ILE A 120 7.90 32.02 18.22
N ALA A 121 8.78 31.99 17.20
CA ALA A 121 9.14 33.19 16.46
C ALA A 121 7.91 33.85 15.81
N SER A 122 7.03 33.06 15.19
CA SER A 122 5.80 33.56 14.58
C SER A 122 4.83 34.11 15.62
N ALA A 123 4.66 33.44 16.76
CA ALA A 123 3.81 33.90 17.84
C ALA A 123 4.30 35.23 18.44
N LEU A 124 5.62 35.38 18.62
CA LEU A 124 6.21 36.65 19.07
C LEU A 124 6.07 37.75 18.03
N ALA A 125 6.38 37.46 16.76
CA ALA A 125 6.25 38.42 15.67
C ALA A 125 4.81 38.91 15.53
N LEU A 126 3.86 37.99 15.45
CA LEU A 126 2.43 38.30 15.40
C LEU A 126 1.96 38.98 16.68
N GLY A 127 2.42 38.54 17.85
CA GLY A 127 2.08 39.14 19.14
C GLY A 127 2.49 40.61 19.22
N ILE A 128 3.73 40.93 18.81
CA ILE A 128 4.22 42.32 18.75
C ILE A 128 3.37 43.15 17.78
N VAL A 129 3.10 42.63 16.60
CA VAL A 129 2.24 43.28 15.60
C VAL A 129 0.83 43.52 16.15
N SER A 130 0.26 42.54 16.86
CA SER A 130 -1.05 42.69 17.50
C SER A 130 -1.05 43.74 18.61
N LEU A 131 0.01 43.83 19.41
CA LEU A 131 0.15 44.89 20.43
C LEU A 131 0.26 46.28 19.81
N LEU A 132 1.07 46.42 18.75
CA LEU A 132 1.18 47.65 17.97
C LEU A 132 -0.18 48.06 17.40
N PHE A 133 -0.93 47.11 16.84
CA PHE A 133 -2.27 47.38 16.35
C PHE A 133 -3.23 47.77 17.46
N ASN A 134 -3.17 47.13 18.63
CA ASN A 134 -4.02 47.48 19.76
C ASN A 134 -3.86 48.96 20.17
N GLU A 135 -2.61 49.42 20.29
CA GLU A 135 -2.31 50.84 20.57
C GLU A 135 -2.77 51.76 19.43
N LEU A 136 -2.55 51.35 18.18
CA LEU A 136 -2.97 52.12 17.00
C LEU A 136 -4.51 52.25 16.93
N PHE A 137 -5.24 51.18 17.24
CA PHE A 137 -6.70 51.21 17.33
C PHE A 137 -7.16 52.04 18.52
N GLY A 138 -6.53 51.95 19.69
CA GLY A 138 -6.86 52.79 20.85
C GLY A 138 -6.70 54.28 20.54
N LEU A 139 -5.59 54.67 19.91
CA LEU A 139 -5.34 56.05 19.48
C LEU A 139 -6.29 56.47 18.35
N GLY A 140 -6.54 55.59 17.39
CA GLY A 140 -7.41 55.85 16.23
C GLY A 140 -8.88 56.02 16.60
N LEU A 141 -9.39 55.23 17.57
CA LEU A 141 -10.76 55.35 18.08
C LEU A 141 -10.98 56.69 18.81
N ARG A 142 -9.94 57.23 19.46
CA ARG A 142 -9.99 58.56 20.07
C ARG A 142 -9.94 59.69 19.04
N SER A 143 -9.34 59.48 17.87
CA SER A 143 -9.12 60.51 16.85
C SER A 143 -9.16 59.92 15.44
N PRO A 144 -10.35 59.88 14.79
CA PRO A 144 -10.52 59.23 13.49
C PRO A 144 -9.67 59.87 12.37
N LEU A 145 -9.32 61.15 12.50
CA LEU A 145 -8.47 61.86 11.56
C LEU A 145 -7.02 61.33 11.56
N VAL A 146 -6.45 61.05 12.73
CA VAL A 146 -5.08 60.55 12.86
C VAL A 146 -4.95 59.17 12.23
N PHE A 147 -5.95 58.31 12.45
CA PHE A 147 -6.02 56.99 11.83
C PHE A 147 -6.04 57.08 10.29
N GLY A 148 -6.85 57.99 9.74
CA GLY A 148 -6.93 58.23 8.29
C GLY A 148 -5.60 58.66 7.67
N VAL A 149 -4.88 59.59 8.32
CA VAL A 149 -3.58 60.06 7.83
C VAL A 149 -2.54 58.94 7.79
N ILE A 150 -2.42 58.15 8.87
CA ILE A 150 -1.48 57.02 8.94
C ILE A 150 -1.82 55.97 7.88
N PHE A 151 -3.10 55.65 7.70
CA PHE A 151 -3.55 54.69 6.68
C PHE A 151 -3.21 55.16 5.26
N VAL A 152 -3.43 56.43 4.93
CA VAL A 152 -3.08 57.00 3.62
C VAL A 152 -1.57 56.97 3.38
N LEU A 153 -0.76 57.25 4.40
CA LEU A 153 0.71 57.16 4.29
C LEU A 153 1.19 55.72 4.07
N ILE A 154 0.65 54.74 4.83
CA ILE A 154 0.99 53.32 4.66
C ILE A 154 0.55 52.81 3.28
N LEU A 155 -0.68 53.11 2.87
CA LEU A 155 -1.22 52.72 1.58
C LEU A 155 -0.44 53.37 0.43
N GLY A 156 -0.08 54.65 0.56
CA GLY A 156 0.74 55.37 -0.39
C GLY A 156 2.15 54.78 -0.52
N ALA A 157 2.81 54.45 0.60
CA ALA A 157 4.11 53.80 0.62
C ALA A 157 4.05 52.39 0.02
N PHE A 158 3.00 51.62 0.30
CA PHE A 158 2.76 50.30 -0.28
C PHE A 158 2.54 50.37 -1.79
N LEU A 159 1.73 51.30 -2.27
CA LEU A 159 1.53 51.54 -3.70
C LEU A 159 2.82 52.03 -4.38
N TYR A 160 3.61 52.88 -3.70
CA TYR A 160 4.93 53.28 -4.18
C TYR A 160 5.89 52.09 -4.29
N TYR A 161 5.91 51.21 -3.28
CA TYR A 161 6.71 49.99 -3.28
C TYR A 161 6.31 49.04 -4.41
N LEU A 162 5.00 48.79 -4.58
CA LEU A 162 4.48 47.98 -5.67
C LEU A 162 4.80 48.59 -7.03
N ARG A 163 4.58 49.89 -7.21
CA ARG A 163 4.92 50.60 -8.45
C ARG A 163 6.42 50.54 -8.76
N ARG A 164 7.27 50.57 -7.74
CA ARG A 164 8.73 50.47 -7.89
C ARG A 164 9.16 49.04 -8.24
N ASN A 165 8.48 48.02 -7.70
CA ASN A 165 8.86 46.62 -7.83
C ASN A 165 8.40 45.96 -9.15
N SER A 166 7.38 46.48 -9.82
CA SER A 166 6.78 45.88 -11.04
C SER A 166 7.60 46.04 -12.34
N ARG A 167 8.93 45.91 -12.30
CA ARG A 167 9.79 45.99 -13.50
C ARG A 167 10.55 44.69 -13.78
N GLN A 168 9.82 43.58 -13.81
CA GLN A 168 10.36 42.30 -14.28
C GLN A 168 9.55 41.87 -15.53
N PRO A 169 9.97 42.25 -16.74
CA PRO A 169 9.46 41.62 -17.95
C PRO A 169 9.96 40.17 -17.98
N SER A 170 9.03 39.22 -18.03
CA SER A 170 9.34 37.81 -18.26
C SER A 170 9.79 37.64 -19.71
N SER A 171 11.10 37.70 -19.93
CA SER A 171 11.72 37.21 -21.15
C SER A 171 12.17 35.77 -20.95
N PHE A 172 11.71 34.91 -21.88
CA PHE A 172 12.01 33.49 -22.10
C PHE A 172 11.16 32.46 -21.35
#